data_AF-A0AB35ILZ3-F1
#
_entry.id   AF-A0AB35ILZ3-F1
#
_cell.length_a   1.000
_cell.length_b   1.000
_cell.length_c   1.000
_cell.angle_alpha   90.00
_cell.angle_beta   90.00
_cell.angle_gamma   90.00
#
_symmetry.space_group_name_H-M   'P 1'
#
loop_
_entity.id
_entity.type
_entity.pdbx_description
1 polymer ?
#
loop_
_entity_poly.entity_id
_entity_poly.type
_entity_poly.pdbx_seq_one_letter_code
_entity_poly.pdbx_strand_id
1 'polypeptide(L)'
;MSFNHVNLNKDFVIIGSDSRECFQDKSYRNNRQKTFINRDLKICWSYTGLTTFHDIDNIKIIKNIIDMNNSDIVEKLTIIESIMNFQTRRYYEENKRDIYFDMFVCCNEEEQNAVYVLKIKNGLSNIEKKKKYYTDFFISSGVHLEVEKQININNITDSQLAPRELNRIIHLAMDASKNDDNTIGGQAYIALMENDGNITTYINGKEADF
;
A
#
# COMPACT_ATOMS: atom_id res chain seq x y z
N MET A 1 -11.92 -1.97 -5.18
CA MET A 1 -10.82 -2.79 -4.62
C MET A 1 -9.56 -2.46 -5.42
N SER A 2 -8.39 -2.95 -5.01
CA SER A 2 -7.08 -2.56 -5.56
C SER A 2 -6.10 -3.70 -5.27
N PHE A 3 -4.87 -3.62 -5.77
CA PHE A 3 -3.77 -4.49 -5.38
C PHE A 3 -2.59 -3.64 -4.89
N ASN A 4 -2.00 -4.05 -3.76
CA ASN A 4 -0.70 -3.56 -3.34
C ASN A 4 0.17 -4.70 -2.80
N HIS A 5 1.48 -4.49 -2.84
CA HIS A 5 2.46 -5.46 -2.38
C HIS A 5 3.65 -4.75 -1.72
N VAL A 6 4.21 -5.38 -0.70
CA VAL A 6 5.47 -4.98 -0.08
C VAL A 6 6.40 -6.18 0.02
N ASN A 7 7.69 -5.95 -0.26
CA ASN A 7 8.78 -6.88 -0.02
C ASN A 7 9.90 -6.16 0.73
N LEU A 8 10.30 -6.71 1.87
CA LEU A 8 11.40 -6.27 2.71
C LEU A 8 12.44 -7.36 2.71
N ASN A 9 13.69 -6.97 2.55
CA ASN A 9 14.84 -7.81 2.83
C ASN A 9 15.88 -7.02 3.64
N LYS A 10 17.04 -7.63 3.88
CA LYS A 10 18.12 -7.03 4.66
C LYS A 10 18.75 -5.77 4.04
N ASP A 11 18.55 -5.48 2.76
CA ASP A 11 19.25 -4.42 2.01
C ASP A 11 18.32 -3.26 1.63
N PHE A 12 17.04 -3.56 1.33
CA PHE A 12 16.04 -2.57 0.94
C PHE A 12 14.62 -3.05 1.23
N VAL A 13 13.67 -2.12 1.10
CA VAL A 13 12.24 -2.39 1.04
C VAL A 13 11.67 -1.84 -0.26
N ILE A 14 10.79 -2.60 -0.90
CA ILE A 14 10.07 -2.19 -2.11
C ILE A 14 8.58 -2.37 -1.90
N ILE A 15 7.81 -1.35 -2.29
CA ILE A 15 6.36 -1.29 -2.12
C ILE A 15 5.69 -0.72 -3.36
N GLY A 16 4.52 -1.21 -3.73
CA GLY A 16 3.83 -0.70 -4.91
C GLY A 16 2.37 -1.08 -5.00
N SER A 17 1.64 -0.35 -5.84
CA SER A 17 0.20 -0.53 -6.06
C SER A 17 -0.25 -0.10 -7.45
N ASP A 18 -1.45 -0.55 -7.84
CA ASP A 18 -2.17 -0.05 -9.01
C ASP A 18 -2.86 1.30 -8.71
N SER A 19 -3.24 2.04 -9.75
CA SER A 19 -3.85 3.37 -9.61
C SER A 19 -5.33 3.48 -9.96
N ARG A 20 -6.04 2.35 -10.09
CA ARG A 20 -7.48 2.36 -10.37
C ARG A 20 -8.32 2.61 -9.13
N GLU A 21 -9.15 3.63 -9.17
CA GLU A 21 -10.24 3.85 -8.22
C GLU A 21 -11.56 3.41 -8.86
N CYS A 22 -12.36 2.64 -8.13
CA CYS A 22 -13.66 2.15 -8.58
C CYS A 22 -14.77 2.78 -7.77
N PHE A 23 -15.87 3.13 -8.44
CA PHE A 23 -17.04 3.75 -7.84
C PHE A 23 -18.20 2.76 -7.74
N GLN A 24 -19.22 3.10 -6.94
CA GLN A 24 -20.37 2.22 -6.72
C GLN A 24 -21.18 1.95 -7.99
N ASP A 25 -21.15 2.87 -8.95
CA ASP A 25 -21.79 2.76 -10.27
C ASP A 25 -20.98 1.90 -11.26
N LYS A 26 -19.90 1.26 -10.80
CA LYS A 26 -18.93 0.47 -11.57
C LYS A 26 -18.06 1.29 -12.54
N SER A 27 -18.19 2.61 -12.55
CA SER A 27 -17.22 3.45 -13.24
C SER A 27 -15.87 3.40 -12.51
N TYR A 28 -14.82 3.82 -13.21
CA TYR A 28 -13.47 3.85 -12.63
C TYR A 28 -12.65 5.01 -13.18
N ARG A 29 -11.63 5.40 -12.42
CA ARG A 29 -10.57 6.33 -12.82
C ARG A 29 -9.22 5.63 -12.65
N ASN A 30 -8.31 5.82 -13.60
CA ASN A 30 -7.03 5.11 -13.64
C ASN A 30 -5.85 5.94 -13.10
N ASN A 31 -6.10 7.07 -12.45
CA ASN A 31 -5.08 8.04 -12.06
C ASN A 31 -5.06 8.35 -10.56
N ARG A 32 -5.63 7.48 -9.72
CA ARG A 32 -5.60 7.64 -8.26
C ARG A 32 -4.31 7.01 -7.73
N GLN A 33 -3.34 7.82 -7.35
CA GLN A 33 -2.13 7.33 -6.69
C GLN A 33 -2.48 6.63 -5.37
N LYS A 34 -1.87 5.47 -5.13
CA LYS A 34 -2.05 4.68 -3.89
C LYS A 34 -0.74 4.22 -3.26
N THR A 35 0.39 4.66 -3.81
CA THR A 35 1.72 4.54 -3.19
C THR A 35 2.28 5.95 -3.05
N PHE A 36 2.75 6.29 -1.85
CA PHE A 36 3.21 7.63 -1.49
C PHE A 36 4.57 7.55 -0.81
N ILE A 37 5.31 8.64 -0.89
CA ILE A 37 6.64 8.78 -0.30
C ILE A 37 6.75 10.09 0.49
N ASN A 38 7.63 10.09 1.47
CA ASN A 38 8.13 11.26 2.16
C ASN A 38 9.63 11.03 2.38
N ARG A 39 10.45 11.68 1.54
CA ARG A 39 11.91 11.51 1.56
C ARG A 39 12.55 12.11 2.81
N ASP A 40 12.04 13.24 3.29
CA ASP A 40 12.54 13.90 4.48
C ASP A 40 12.37 13.04 5.74
N LEU A 41 11.25 12.32 5.82
CA LEU A 41 10.95 11.40 6.92
C LEU A 41 11.41 9.97 6.65
N LYS A 42 11.97 9.67 5.47
CA LYS A 42 12.34 8.31 5.02
C LYS A 42 11.20 7.31 5.19
N ILE A 43 10.02 7.68 4.68
CA ILE A 43 8.80 6.86 4.73
C ILE A 43 8.26 6.64 3.32
N CYS A 44 7.84 5.42 3.02
CA CYS A 44 6.98 5.12 1.87
C CYS A 44 5.83 4.22 2.29
N TRP A 45 4.65 4.38 1.69
CA TRP A 45 3.46 3.61 2.07
C TRP A 45 2.52 3.38 0.91
N SER A 46 1.73 2.33 1.02
CA SER A 46 0.69 2.01 0.05
C SER A 46 -0.55 1.45 0.73
N TYR A 47 -1.71 1.61 0.08
CA TYR A 47 -2.98 1.18 0.64
C TYR A 47 -3.90 0.50 -0.40
N THR A 48 -4.85 -0.29 0.10
CA THR A 48 -6.04 -0.75 -0.62
C THR A 48 -7.29 -0.56 0.23
N GLY A 49 -8.47 -0.56 -0.40
CA GLY A 49 -9.75 -0.48 0.29
C GLY A 49 -10.39 0.91 0.27
N LEU A 50 -11.05 1.29 1.37
CA LEU A 50 -11.88 2.50 1.45
C LEU A 50 -11.07 3.78 1.23
N THR A 51 -11.28 4.42 0.07
CA THR A 51 -10.59 5.67 -0.32
C THR A 51 -11.40 6.90 0.07
N THR A 52 -12.67 6.95 -0.34
CA THR A 52 -13.59 8.08 -0.12
C THR A 52 -14.90 7.59 0.49
N PHE A 53 -15.46 8.35 1.43
CA PHE A 53 -16.78 8.09 2.00
C PHE A 53 -17.43 9.41 2.43
N HIS A 54 -18.70 9.65 2.04
CA HIS A 54 -19.41 10.92 2.29
C HIS A 54 -18.59 12.16 1.92
N ASP A 55 -18.03 12.17 0.71
CA ASP A 55 -17.16 13.24 0.18
C ASP A 55 -15.88 13.52 1.01
N ILE A 56 -15.56 12.67 1.99
CA ILE A 56 -14.31 12.71 2.73
C ILE A 56 -13.28 11.86 2.00
N ASP A 57 -12.20 12.51 1.54
CA ASP A 57 -11.02 11.84 1.03
C ASP A 57 -10.14 11.38 2.21
N ASN A 58 -10.26 10.11 2.59
CA ASN A 58 -9.53 9.54 3.72
C ASN A 58 -8.02 9.54 3.48
N ILE A 59 -7.59 9.43 2.22
CA ILE A 59 -6.17 9.31 1.87
C ILE A 59 -5.46 10.64 2.03
N LYS A 60 -6.15 11.76 1.72
CA LYS A 60 -5.62 13.09 2.01
C LYS A 60 -5.39 13.29 3.51
N ILE A 61 -6.31 12.83 4.34
CA ILE A 61 -6.18 12.88 5.80
C ILE A 61 -5.01 12.02 6.28
N ILE A 62 -4.92 10.78 5.79
CA ILE A 62 -3.83 9.85 6.14
C ILE A 62 -2.47 10.42 5.73
N LYS A 63 -2.36 10.98 4.52
CA LYS A 63 -1.13 11.62 4.06
C LYS A 63 -0.68 12.73 5.01
N ASN A 64 -1.60 13.60 5.42
CA ASN A 64 -1.29 14.67 6.37
C ASN A 64 -0.79 14.14 7.72
N ILE A 65 -1.30 12.99 8.18
CA ILE A 65 -0.84 12.34 9.43
C ILE A 65 0.56 11.75 9.25
N ILE A 66 0.81 11.04 8.15
CA ILE A 66 2.12 10.46 7.85
C ILE A 66 3.19 11.56 7.76
N ASP A 67 2.86 12.70 7.18
CA ASP A 67 3.78 13.84 6.99
C ASP A 67 4.02 14.69 8.25
N MET A 68 3.46 14.35 9.41
CA MET A 68 3.72 15.08 10.66
C MET A 68 5.17 14.86 11.13
N ASN A 69 5.97 15.92 11.22
CA ASN A 69 7.39 15.80 11.59
C ASN A 69 7.65 15.43 13.06
N ASN A 70 6.73 15.76 13.98
CA ASN A 70 6.94 15.67 15.43
C ASN A 70 6.25 14.48 16.10
N SER A 71 5.99 13.41 15.35
CA SER A 71 5.33 12.20 15.85
C SER A 71 6.04 10.97 15.33
N ASP A 72 6.18 9.97 16.19
CA ASP A 72 6.73 8.68 15.76
C ASP A 72 5.73 7.93 14.85
N ILE A 73 6.21 6.90 14.17
CA ILE A 73 5.38 6.16 13.22
C ILE A 73 4.25 5.38 13.88
N VAL A 74 4.42 4.94 15.13
CA VAL A 74 3.43 4.17 15.88
C VAL A 74 2.26 5.07 16.28
N GLU A 75 2.54 6.28 16.76
CA GLU A 75 1.53 7.30 17.06
C GLU A 75 0.71 7.66 15.81
N LYS A 76 1.39 7.90 14.69
CA LYS A 76 0.74 8.16 13.39
C LYS A 76 -0.20 7.04 13.00
N LEU A 77 0.26 5.79 13.07
CA LEU A 77 -0.53 4.61 12.74
C LEU A 77 -1.72 4.42 13.68
N THR A 78 -1.58 4.74 14.96
CA THR A 78 -2.67 4.67 15.95
C THR A 78 -3.80 5.66 15.62
N ILE A 79 -3.44 6.87 15.17
CA ILE A 79 -4.41 7.88 14.73
C ILE A 79 -5.12 7.41 13.45
N ILE A 80 -4.35 6.94 12.46
CA ILE A 80 -4.88 6.43 11.18
C ILE A 80 -5.85 5.27 11.43
N GLU A 81 -5.47 4.33 12.30
CA GLU A 81 -6.29 3.20 12.66
C GLU A 81 -7.61 3.62 13.31
N SER A 82 -7.58 4.59 14.23
CA SER A 82 -8.79 5.10 14.88
C SER A 82 -9.75 5.72 13.86
N ILE A 83 -9.23 6.53 12.94
CA ILE A 83 -10.02 7.14 11.85
C ILE A 83 -10.61 6.05 10.96
N MET A 84 -9.79 5.12 10.49
CA MET A 84 -10.25 4.11 9.53
C MET A 84 -11.16 3.06 10.18
N ASN A 85 -11.00 2.77 11.47
CA ASN A 85 -11.96 1.96 12.23
C ASN A 85 -13.34 2.63 12.24
N PHE A 86 -13.40 3.94 12.50
CA PHE A 86 -14.64 4.68 12.45
C PHE A 86 -15.26 4.71 11.03
N GLN A 87 -14.47 5.04 10.01
CA GLN A 87 -14.94 5.16 8.63
C GLN A 87 -15.45 3.82 8.08
N THR A 88 -14.70 2.73 8.30
CA THR A 88 -15.09 1.40 7.83
C THR A 88 -16.29 0.83 8.61
N ARG A 89 -16.41 1.09 9.93
CA ARG A 89 -17.62 0.74 10.69
C ARG A 89 -18.86 1.43 10.12
N ARG A 90 -18.80 2.74 9.92
CA ARG A 90 -19.92 3.52 9.40
C ARG A 90 -20.36 3.04 8.01
N TYR A 91 -19.39 2.84 7.11
CA TYR A 91 -19.69 2.30 5.79
C TYR A 91 -20.40 0.96 5.88
N TYR A 92 -19.92 0.03 6.72
CA TYR A 92 -20.52 -1.28 6.93
C TYR A 92 -21.95 -1.17 7.49
N GLU A 93 -22.16 -0.31 8.49
CA GLU A 93 -23.47 -0.11 9.12
C GLU A 93 -24.50 0.48 8.15
N GLU A 94 -24.10 1.43 7.31
CA GLU A 94 -24.97 2.12 6.35
C GLU A 94 -25.27 1.27 5.11
N ASN A 95 -24.27 0.54 4.58
CA ASN A 95 -24.40 -0.19 3.32
C ASN A 95 -24.67 -1.69 3.50
N LYS A 96 -24.51 -2.22 4.73
CA LYS A 96 -24.58 -3.66 5.04
C LYS A 96 -23.66 -4.51 4.15
N ARG A 97 -22.49 -3.97 3.81
CA ARG A 97 -21.48 -4.60 2.96
C ARG A 97 -20.13 -4.54 3.63
N ASP A 98 -19.42 -5.67 3.60
CA ASP A 98 -18.05 -5.74 4.07
C ASP A 98 -17.17 -4.71 3.37
N ILE A 99 -16.35 -4.03 4.16
CA ILE A 99 -15.39 -3.03 3.70
C ILE A 99 -14.07 -3.21 4.43
N TYR A 100 -13.01 -2.96 3.67
CA TYR A 100 -11.64 -3.17 4.10
C TYR A 100 -10.84 -1.89 3.96
N PHE A 101 -9.83 -1.74 4.80
CA PHE A 101 -8.74 -0.80 4.61
C PHE A 101 -7.45 -1.48 5.06
N ASP A 102 -6.57 -1.71 4.10
CA ASP A 102 -5.29 -2.35 4.32
C ASP A 102 -4.19 -1.40 3.87
N MET A 103 -3.19 -1.19 4.73
CA MET A 103 -2.10 -0.26 4.51
C MET A 103 -0.78 -0.90 4.90
N PHE A 104 0.24 -0.71 4.08
CA PHE A 104 1.62 -1.05 4.39
C PHE A 104 2.40 0.25 4.49
N VAL A 105 3.19 0.40 5.54
CA VAL A 105 4.06 1.56 5.74
C VAL A 105 5.48 1.07 5.98
N CYS A 106 6.41 1.55 5.17
CA CYS A 106 7.82 1.28 5.31
C CYS A 106 8.49 2.54 5.84
N CYS A 107 9.35 2.40 6.84
CA CYS A 107 10.15 3.50 7.38
C CYS A 107 11.58 3.03 7.63
N ASN A 108 12.52 3.96 7.52
CA ASN A 108 13.91 3.72 7.88
C ASN A 108 14.16 4.21 9.32
N GLU A 109 14.54 3.29 10.20
CA GLU A 109 14.87 3.56 11.60
C GLU A 109 16.32 3.16 11.85
N GLU A 110 17.19 4.13 12.12
CA GLU A 110 18.61 3.87 12.44
C GLU A 110 19.32 2.98 11.40
N GLU A 111 19.18 3.30 10.11
CA GLU A 111 19.73 2.54 8.98
C GLU A 111 19.14 1.14 8.81
N GLN A 112 17.99 0.87 9.43
CA GLN A 112 17.24 -0.37 9.27
C GLN A 112 15.82 -0.09 8.78
N ASN A 113 15.48 -0.68 7.64
CA ASN A 113 14.12 -0.62 7.13
C ASN A 113 13.17 -1.49 7.98
N ALA A 114 11.99 -0.96 8.25
CA ALA A 114 10.91 -1.66 8.92
C ALA A 114 9.61 -1.54 8.13
N VAL A 115 8.80 -2.60 8.13
CA VAL A 115 7.46 -2.61 7.54
C VAL A 115 6.41 -2.74 8.63
N TYR A 116 5.48 -1.80 8.65
CA TYR A 116 4.25 -1.80 9.43
C TYR A 116 3.09 -2.22 8.54
N VAL A 117 2.30 -3.18 9.01
CA VAL A 117 1.05 -3.60 8.35
C VAL A 117 -0.14 -3.14 9.17
N LEU A 118 -1.11 -2.49 8.56
CA LEU A 118 -2.40 -2.14 9.15
C LEU A 118 -3.50 -2.79 8.32
N LYS A 119 -4.39 -3.54 8.98
CA LYS A 119 -5.52 -4.23 8.33
C LYS A 119 -6.77 -4.01 9.13
N ILE A 120 -7.80 -3.49 8.48
CA ILE A 120 -9.04 -3.07 9.11
C ILE A 120 -10.21 -3.64 8.30
N LYS A 121 -11.14 -4.29 8.99
CA LYS A 121 -12.38 -4.79 8.40
C LYS A 121 -13.56 -4.33 9.25
N ASN A 122 -14.51 -3.61 8.65
CA ASN A 122 -15.77 -3.20 9.28
C ASN A 122 -15.58 -2.54 10.68
N GLY A 123 -14.54 -1.73 10.82
CA GLY A 123 -14.20 -1.05 12.07
C GLY A 123 -13.46 -1.87 13.12
N LEU A 124 -13.06 -3.08 12.76
CA LEU A 124 -12.26 -3.95 13.60
C LEU A 124 -10.86 -4.04 13.01
N SER A 125 -9.89 -3.75 13.85
CA SER A 125 -8.48 -3.96 13.59
C SER A 125 -7.93 -4.98 14.58
N ASN A 126 -7.13 -5.92 14.09
CA ASN A 126 -6.41 -6.85 14.96
C ASN A 126 -5.05 -6.24 15.31
N ILE A 127 -4.98 -5.45 16.40
CA ILE A 127 -3.74 -4.86 16.95
C ILE A 127 -2.88 -5.92 17.68
N GLU A 128 -3.47 -7.01 18.18
CA GLU A 128 -2.79 -7.96 19.09
C GLU A 128 -1.62 -8.77 18.50
N LYS A 129 -1.24 -8.58 17.24
CA LYS A 129 0.01 -9.12 16.72
C LYS A 129 0.87 -7.99 16.21
N LYS A 130 2.03 -7.79 16.83
CA LYS A 130 3.12 -6.93 16.35
C LYS A 130 3.26 -7.03 14.83
N LYS A 131 2.74 -6.05 14.09
CA LYS A 131 2.75 -5.99 12.62
C LYS A 131 3.96 -5.20 12.11
N LYS A 132 5.06 -5.24 12.86
CA LYS A 132 6.33 -4.62 12.49
C LYS A 132 7.32 -5.70 12.12
N TYR A 133 7.91 -5.59 10.93
CA TYR A 133 8.87 -6.55 10.39
C TYR A 133 10.18 -5.81 10.09
N TYR A 134 11.30 -6.44 10.43
CA TYR A 134 12.67 -5.90 10.27
C TYR A 134 13.58 -6.82 9.44
N THR A 135 13.03 -7.95 9.01
CA THR A 135 13.72 -9.03 8.31
C THR A 135 12.86 -9.45 7.13
N ASP A 136 13.40 -10.32 6.28
CA ASP A 136 12.76 -10.90 5.11
C ASP A 136 11.26 -11.12 5.32
N PHE A 137 10.46 -10.29 4.64
CA PHE A 137 9.01 -10.25 4.77
C PHE A 137 8.40 -9.78 3.47
N PHE A 138 7.37 -10.47 3.00
CA PHE A 138 6.58 -10.00 1.88
C PHE A 138 5.11 -10.32 2.09
N ILE A 139 4.25 -9.45 1.56
CA ILE A 139 2.80 -9.66 1.61
C ILE A 139 2.11 -8.80 0.55
N SER A 140 1.04 -9.34 -0.03
CA SER A 140 0.10 -8.59 -0.86
C SER A 140 -1.22 -8.32 -0.10
N SER A 141 -1.92 -7.25 -0.46
CA SER A 141 -3.31 -7.02 -0.05
C SER A 141 -4.18 -6.54 -1.19
N GLY A 142 -5.50 -6.64 -1.00
CA GLY A 142 -6.52 -6.35 -1.98
C GLY A 142 -7.10 -7.61 -2.62
N VAL A 143 -7.15 -7.63 -3.94
CA VAL A 143 -7.71 -8.74 -4.75
C VAL A 143 -6.69 -9.32 -5.72
N HIS A 144 -7.00 -10.50 -6.27
CA HIS A 144 -6.10 -11.26 -7.17
C HIS A 144 -4.77 -11.62 -6.49
N LEU A 145 -4.81 -11.99 -5.21
CA LEU A 145 -3.61 -12.27 -4.40
C LEU A 145 -2.86 -13.55 -4.82
N GLU A 146 -3.50 -14.42 -5.59
CA GLU A 146 -2.89 -15.63 -6.14
C GLU A 146 -1.69 -15.34 -7.05
N VAL A 147 -1.57 -14.12 -7.61
CA VAL A 147 -0.40 -13.70 -8.39
C VAL A 147 0.89 -13.67 -7.58
N GLU A 148 0.80 -13.58 -6.24
CA GLU A 148 1.96 -13.63 -5.33
C GLU A 148 2.77 -14.92 -5.52
N LYS A 149 2.11 -16.03 -5.88
CA LYS A 149 2.78 -17.32 -6.17
C LYS A 149 3.68 -17.28 -7.40
N GLN A 150 3.56 -16.24 -8.23
CA GLN A 150 4.33 -16.08 -9.45
C GLN A 150 5.56 -15.19 -9.27
N ILE A 151 5.81 -14.67 -8.04
CA ILE A 151 6.98 -13.84 -7.75
C ILE A 151 8.25 -14.64 -7.96
N ASN A 152 9.16 -14.11 -8.78
CA ASN A 152 10.51 -14.60 -8.88
C ASN A 152 11.33 -14.02 -7.72
N ILE A 153 11.64 -14.88 -6.74
CA ILE A 153 12.34 -14.47 -5.52
C ILE A 153 13.71 -13.84 -5.82
N ASN A 154 14.48 -14.40 -6.77
CA ASN A 154 15.80 -13.85 -7.11
C ASN A 154 15.69 -12.41 -7.66
N ASN A 155 14.63 -12.13 -8.44
CA ASN A 155 14.44 -10.79 -8.99
C ASN A 155 13.91 -9.81 -7.95
N ILE A 156 12.97 -10.22 -7.07
CA ILE A 156 12.37 -9.30 -6.09
C ILE A 156 13.33 -8.95 -4.95
N THR A 157 14.35 -9.76 -4.69
CA THR A 157 15.38 -9.51 -3.67
C THR A 157 16.63 -8.83 -4.22
N ASP A 158 16.69 -8.50 -5.51
CA ASP A 158 17.77 -7.74 -6.14
C ASP A 158 17.28 -6.31 -6.42
N SER A 159 17.94 -5.30 -5.86
CA SER A 159 17.46 -3.90 -5.94
C SER A 159 17.35 -3.36 -7.36
N GLN A 160 18.14 -3.88 -8.32
CA GLN A 160 18.10 -3.45 -9.72
C GLN A 160 16.96 -4.13 -10.49
N LEU A 161 16.56 -5.34 -10.07
CA LEU A 161 15.52 -6.12 -10.74
C LEU A 161 14.16 -6.00 -10.06
N ALA A 162 14.12 -5.70 -8.77
CA ALA A 162 12.91 -5.67 -7.96
C ALA A 162 11.84 -4.70 -8.49
N PRO A 163 12.17 -3.47 -8.96
CA PRO A 163 11.17 -2.59 -9.55
C PRO A 163 10.49 -3.18 -10.79
N ARG A 164 11.24 -3.89 -11.63
CA ARG A 164 10.69 -4.55 -12.83
C ARG A 164 9.83 -5.75 -12.45
N GLU A 165 10.27 -6.52 -11.46
CA GLU A 165 9.54 -7.69 -10.99
C GLU A 165 8.22 -7.29 -10.31
N LEU A 166 8.25 -6.31 -9.40
CA LEU A 166 7.04 -5.80 -8.78
C LEU A 166 6.08 -5.19 -9.80
N ASN A 167 6.61 -4.46 -10.79
CA ASN A 167 5.80 -3.95 -11.90
C ASN A 167 5.09 -5.09 -12.65
N ARG A 168 5.81 -6.18 -12.96
CA ARG A 168 5.25 -7.36 -13.62
C ARG A 168 4.13 -7.98 -12.80
N ILE A 169 4.31 -8.13 -11.49
CA ILE A 169 3.31 -8.71 -10.58
C ILE A 169 2.04 -7.85 -10.53
N ILE A 170 2.18 -6.53 -10.43
CA ILE A 170 1.03 -5.61 -10.46
C ILE A 170 0.28 -5.74 -11.80
N HIS A 171 0.99 -5.85 -12.93
CA HIS A 171 0.36 -6.03 -14.25
C HIS A 171 -0.34 -7.38 -14.40
N LEU A 172 0.20 -8.46 -13.82
CA LEU A 172 -0.50 -9.74 -13.76
C LEU A 172 -1.82 -9.63 -12.98
N ALA A 173 -1.82 -8.91 -11.87
CA ALA A 173 -3.05 -8.64 -11.11
C ALA A 173 -4.05 -7.80 -11.93
N MET A 174 -3.58 -6.82 -12.69
CA MET A 174 -4.42 -6.05 -13.63
C MET A 174 -5.03 -6.94 -14.72
N ASP A 175 -4.26 -7.86 -15.29
CA ASP A 175 -4.73 -8.75 -16.35
C ASP A 175 -5.73 -9.79 -15.84
N ALA A 176 -5.54 -10.31 -14.62
CA ALA A 176 -6.52 -11.14 -13.94
C ALA A 176 -7.83 -10.37 -13.69
N SER A 177 -7.71 -9.16 -13.15
CA SER A 177 -8.86 -8.30 -12.83
C SER A 177 -9.68 -7.90 -14.05
N LYS A 178 -9.07 -7.63 -15.22
CA LYS A 178 -9.79 -7.26 -16.46
C LYS A 178 -10.88 -8.25 -16.86
N ASN A 179 -10.71 -9.53 -16.57
CA ASN A 179 -11.63 -10.59 -16.98
C ASN A 179 -12.63 -10.99 -15.89
N ASP A 180 -12.56 -10.36 -14.71
CA ASP A 180 -13.36 -10.74 -13.53
C ASP A 180 -14.10 -9.52 -12.94
N ASP A 181 -13.42 -8.74 -12.11
CA ASP A 181 -14.04 -7.65 -11.34
C ASP A 181 -13.73 -6.23 -11.89
N ASN A 182 -12.73 -6.14 -12.77
CA ASN A 182 -12.19 -4.91 -13.36
C ASN A 182 -11.82 -3.82 -12.32
N THR A 183 -11.41 -4.23 -11.12
CA THR A 183 -11.09 -3.33 -10.00
C THR A 183 -9.63 -2.88 -9.92
N ILE A 184 -8.70 -3.59 -10.55
CA ILE A 184 -7.28 -3.22 -10.61
C ILE A 184 -6.95 -2.65 -12.00
N GLY A 185 -6.19 -1.55 -12.07
CA GLY A 185 -5.76 -1.01 -13.36
C GLY A 185 -5.00 0.31 -13.26
N GLY A 186 -4.82 0.95 -14.42
CA GLY A 186 -4.12 2.23 -14.52
C GLY A 186 -2.61 2.06 -14.63
N GLN A 187 -1.86 2.69 -13.74
CA GLN A 187 -0.40 2.67 -13.68
C GLN A 187 0.05 1.94 -12.42
N ALA A 188 1.23 1.33 -12.46
CA ALA A 188 1.89 0.79 -11.29
C ALA A 188 2.80 1.87 -10.67
N TYR A 189 2.51 2.28 -9.44
CA TYR A 189 3.34 3.20 -8.66
C TYR A 189 4.16 2.40 -7.66
N ILE A 190 5.48 2.52 -7.73
CA ILE A 190 6.42 1.71 -6.95
C ILE A 190 7.45 2.62 -6.29
N ALA A 191 7.73 2.38 -5.01
CA ALA A 191 8.82 3.00 -4.28
C ALA A 191 9.78 1.91 -3.78
N LEU A 192 11.07 2.15 -3.94
CA LEU A 192 12.15 1.37 -3.36
C LEU A 192 12.91 2.26 -2.39
N MET A 193 13.10 1.80 -1.17
CA MET A 193 13.87 2.49 -0.14
C MET A 193 15.04 1.62 0.28
N GLU A 194 16.26 2.12 0.09
CA GLU A 194 17.49 1.48 0.56
C GLU A 194 17.62 1.62 2.08
N ASN A 195 18.52 0.86 2.70
CA ASN A 195 18.73 0.90 4.15
C ASN A 195 19.32 2.21 4.68
N ASP A 196 19.91 3.05 3.84
CA ASP A 196 20.30 4.41 4.24
C ASP A 196 19.09 5.38 4.26
N GLY A 197 17.92 4.91 3.80
CA GLY A 197 16.69 5.66 3.70
C GLY A 197 16.51 6.44 2.39
N ASN A 198 17.41 6.28 1.41
CA ASN A 198 17.23 6.86 0.09
C ASN A 198 16.06 6.18 -0.63
N ILE A 199 15.14 6.99 -1.17
CA ILE A 199 13.92 6.52 -1.84
C ILE A 199 13.96 6.83 -3.34
N THR A 200 13.93 5.78 -4.15
CA THR A 200 13.80 5.83 -5.61
C THR A 200 12.39 5.39 -6.02
N THR A 201 11.79 6.10 -6.98
CA THR A 201 10.39 5.89 -7.38
C THR A 201 10.28 5.49 -8.84
N TYR A 202 9.26 4.67 -9.15
CA TYR A 202 9.04 4.12 -10.48
C TYR A 202 7.55 4.13 -10.86
N ILE A 203 7.26 4.55 -12.08
CA ILE A 203 5.94 4.40 -12.71
C ILE A 203 6.06 3.38 -13.85
N ASN A 204 5.27 2.31 -13.77
CA ASN A 204 5.32 1.16 -14.67
C ASN A 204 6.73 0.57 -14.85
N GLY A 205 7.48 0.48 -13.75
CA GLY A 205 8.85 -0.05 -13.74
C GLY A 205 9.91 0.85 -14.39
N LYS A 206 9.56 2.09 -14.77
CA LYS A 206 10.51 3.12 -15.20
C LYS A 206 10.68 4.14 -14.10
N GLU A 207 11.92 4.52 -13.81
CA GLU A 207 12.23 5.54 -12.82
C GLU A 207 11.52 6.86 -13.17
N ALA A 208 10.79 7.40 -12.20
CA ALA A 208 9.99 8.61 -12.34
C ALA A 208 9.63 9.18 -10.96
N ASP A 209 9.59 10.50 -10.81
CA ASP A 209 9.16 11.15 -9.58
C ASP A 209 7.63 11.18 -9.42
N PHE A 210 7.15 10.93 -8.19
CA PHE A 210 5.75 11.10 -7.76
C PHE A 210 5.61 11.20 -6.23
#